data_AF-A0A7J4JNI5-F1
#
_entry.id   AF-A0A7J4JNI5-F1
#
_cell.length_a   1.000
_cell.length_b   1.000
_cell.length_c   1.000
_cell.angle_alpha   90.00
_cell.angle_beta   90.00
_cell.angle_gamma   90.00
#
_symmetry.space_group_name_H-M   'P 1'
#
loop_
_entity.id
_entity.type
_entity.pdbx_description
1 polymer ?
#
loop_
_entity_poly.entity_id
_entity_poly.type
_entity_poly.pdbx_seq_one_letter_code
_entity_poly.pdbx_strand_id
1 'polypeptide(L)'
;MGFEELISELHKQSEAEGKKIISAAEKGAEKIQEQSREKTEESLRAAKKEAAAYVKQESSERITSARLSAKKLVDEARDEAVEASLRQVWQKFRSDSLGKGTYGDLLNRLIKEGMRELGSTDATVYVRDEDRSLASGFRLGKLPAEYSGGAIIESSNGKIRVNKTLEETFAQKKGALRKQIYDKLFRGEKMKGKKAKSAKGYGGYAGKLRSLLTFKPLVYGYSNARVRAMRTSLFSRRQAEDLLRMNTNAAVAEYLSSRTGYREDFANMPMKITDEERVELAVSRNFSRTAQKLLQITPEQSRNTLFAFLGRYDIHNLKTILLAKKLGKSKEETSHLFVPAGNLGLPELQGMLNAKSSDELYEAVRASGFGSEFLSSASIRHLPRAQIKAVLQNPDSDLARLEILISALDSYYYEAASSSVQPGERDAAIIMNLLRSETDAKNAITAMRLKRAGADRKTIMASMVDGGNFTKIQLEKMAGSKSLEELVPLASSFFISETGKAEFAAAEQKYKSDGKLSHFEVVFEISLARRSLRTLRRSMMSIGAIVGFLFLKEEEMNNIRKIVRGKALGLPNERIAEMLVLVG
;
A
#
# COMPACT_ATOMS: atom_id res chain seq x y z
N MET A 1 -81.95 45.45 16.26
CA MET A 1 -80.82 44.93 15.47
C MET A 1 -81.27 43.64 14.84
N GLY A 2 -81.32 43.60 13.50
CA GLY A 2 -81.77 42.42 12.76
C GLY A 2 -80.71 41.33 12.80
N PHE A 3 -81.14 40.06 12.77
CA PHE A 3 -80.24 38.90 12.83
C PHE A 3 -79.13 38.94 11.75
N GLU A 4 -79.38 39.58 10.62
CA GLU A 4 -78.43 39.77 9.51
C GLU A 4 -77.29 40.73 9.84
N GLU A 5 -77.52 41.80 10.61
CA GLU A 5 -76.46 42.73 11.04
C GLU A 5 -75.45 42.03 11.96
N LEU A 6 -75.95 41.19 12.85
CA LEU A 6 -75.15 40.47 13.84
C LEU A 6 -74.23 39.43 13.17
N ILE A 7 -74.73 38.75 12.12
CA ILE A 7 -73.94 37.82 11.30
C ILE A 7 -72.85 38.56 10.51
N SER A 8 -73.19 39.71 9.92
CA SER A 8 -72.22 40.54 9.18
C SER A 8 -71.07 41.01 10.07
N GLU A 9 -71.38 41.43 11.29
CA GLU A 9 -70.41 41.93 12.25
C GLU A 9 -69.51 40.82 12.80
N LEU A 10 -70.06 39.63 13.07
CA LEU A 10 -69.31 38.41 13.40
C LEU A 10 -68.36 37.99 12.27
N HIS A 11 -68.80 38.05 11.01
CA HIS A 11 -67.95 37.73 9.87
C HIS A 11 -66.78 38.71 9.74
N LYS A 12 -67.03 40.02 9.90
CA LYS A 12 -65.98 41.05 9.88
C LYS A 12 -64.96 40.86 11.00
N GLN A 13 -65.42 40.55 12.21
CA GLN A 13 -64.52 40.29 13.34
C GLN A 13 -63.67 39.04 13.09
N SER A 14 -64.28 37.96 12.60
CA SER A 14 -63.59 36.70 12.29
C SER A 14 -62.53 36.88 11.19
N GLU A 15 -62.83 37.66 10.14
CA GLU A 15 -61.83 37.99 9.11
C GLU A 15 -60.68 38.86 9.65
N ALA A 16 -61.00 39.85 10.49
CA ALA A 16 -59.99 40.72 11.09
C ALA A 16 -59.05 39.94 12.02
N GLU A 17 -59.60 38.99 12.78
CA GLU A 17 -58.85 38.13 13.68
C GLU A 17 -58.01 37.10 12.90
N GLY A 18 -58.57 36.51 11.84
CA GLY A 18 -57.85 35.65 10.91
C GLY A 18 -56.65 36.35 10.26
N LYS A 19 -56.82 37.60 9.80
CA LYS A 19 -55.73 38.41 9.24
C LYS A 19 -54.64 38.71 10.27
N LYS A 20 -54.99 38.97 11.53
CA LYS A 20 -54.01 39.18 12.61
C LYS A 20 -53.18 37.92 12.88
N ILE A 21 -53.81 36.76 12.92
CA ILE A 21 -53.12 35.48 13.16
C ILE A 21 -52.14 35.17 12.04
N ILE A 22 -52.56 35.34 10.78
CA ILE A 22 -51.70 35.11 9.61
C ILE A 22 -50.49 36.06 9.63
N SER A 23 -50.72 37.36 9.87
CA SER A 23 -49.63 38.34 9.92
C SER A 23 -48.63 38.08 11.06
N ALA A 24 -49.10 37.58 12.21
CA ALA A 24 -48.24 37.19 13.31
C ALA A 24 -47.40 35.94 12.97
N ALA A 25 -48.00 34.97 12.28
CA ALA A 25 -47.30 33.76 11.82
C ALA A 25 -46.23 34.07 10.77
N GLU A 26 -46.52 34.96 9.81
CA GLU A 26 -45.56 35.40 8.78
C GLU A 26 -44.34 36.12 9.41
N LYS A 27 -44.57 37.05 10.34
CA LYS A 27 -43.48 37.71 11.09
C LYS A 27 -42.65 36.74 11.93
N GLY A 28 -43.30 35.71 12.49
CA GLY A 28 -42.61 34.64 13.20
C GLY A 28 -41.70 33.82 12.28
N ALA A 29 -42.20 33.47 11.10
CA ALA A 29 -41.45 32.73 10.09
C ALA A 29 -40.23 33.52 9.56
N GLU A 30 -40.38 34.82 9.29
CA GLU A 30 -39.28 35.69 8.88
C GLU A 30 -38.16 35.74 9.92
N LYS A 31 -38.51 35.94 11.20
CA LYS A 31 -37.53 35.94 12.30
C LYS A 31 -36.75 34.63 12.41
N ILE A 32 -37.43 33.50 12.25
CA ILE A 32 -36.79 32.18 12.30
C ILE A 32 -35.83 32.00 11.12
N GLN A 33 -36.23 32.43 9.92
CA GLN A 33 -35.36 32.37 8.74
C GLN A 33 -34.14 33.27 8.88
N GLU A 34 -34.29 34.48 9.43
CA GLU A 34 -33.19 35.42 9.64
C GLU A 34 -32.19 34.90 10.68
N GLN A 35 -32.67 34.42 11.83
CA GLN A 35 -31.80 33.79 12.84
C GLN A 35 -31.10 32.54 12.33
N SER A 36 -31.76 31.75 11.47
CA SER A 36 -31.15 30.60 10.83
C SER A 36 -30.05 31.01 9.84
N ARG A 37 -30.24 32.11 9.09
CA ARG A 37 -29.23 32.63 8.17
C ARG A 37 -28.00 33.14 8.91
N GLU A 38 -28.18 33.94 9.96
CA GLU A 38 -27.07 34.47 10.77
C GLU A 38 -26.22 33.34 11.38
N LYS A 39 -26.86 32.34 12.01
CA LYS A 39 -26.14 31.17 12.56
C LYS A 39 -25.39 30.38 11.49
N THR A 40 -25.96 30.28 10.28
CA THR A 40 -25.32 29.59 9.16
C THR A 40 -24.10 30.35 8.67
N GLU A 41 -24.18 31.68 8.55
CA GLU A 41 -23.04 32.53 8.16
C GLU A 41 -21.93 32.52 9.20
N GLU A 42 -22.26 32.53 10.48
CA GLU A 42 -21.30 32.48 11.58
C GLU A 42 -20.56 31.13 11.59
N SER A 43 -21.29 30.04 11.43
CA SER A 43 -20.73 28.68 11.31
C SER A 43 -19.85 28.55 10.07
N LEU A 44 -20.26 29.13 8.93
CA LEU A 44 -19.48 29.14 7.70
C LEU A 44 -18.18 29.94 7.84
N ARG A 45 -18.22 31.08 8.54
CA ARG A 45 -17.02 31.88 8.85
C ARG A 45 -16.05 31.12 9.76
N ALA A 46 -16.56 30.47 10.81
CA ALA A 46 -15.75 29.65 11.71
C ALA A 46 -15.08 28.49 10.95
N ALA A 47 -15.85 27.75 10.16
CA ALA A 47 -15.34 26.64 9.36
C ALA A 47 -14.28 27.09 8.32
N LYS A 48 -14.48 28.23 7.65
CA LYS A 48 -13.50 28.79 6.72
C LYS A 48 -12.20 29.19 7.42
N LYS A 49 -12.28 29.76 8.62
CA LYS A 49 -11.11 30.18 9.40
C LYS A 49 -10.31 28.97 9.89
N GLU A 50 -10.98 27.93 10.34
CA GLU A 50 -10.38 26.67 10.77
C GLU A 50 -9.73 25.92 9.59
N ALA A 51 -10.42 25.83 8.45
CA ALA A 51 -9.87 25.25 7.22
C ALA A 51 -8.62 26.01 6.73
N ALA A 52 -8.63 27.35 6.77
CA ALA A 52 -7.46 28.14 6.38
C ALA A 52 -6.27 27.96 7.33
N ALA A 53 -6.51 27.85 8.64
CA ALA A 53 -5.47 27.57 9.62
C ALA A 53 -4.87 26.16 9.43
N TYR A 54 -5.71 25.16 9.19
CA TYR A 54 -5.32 23.80 8.91
C TYR A 54 -4.45 23.69 7.63
N VAL A 55 -4.87 24.32 6.52
CA VAL A 55 -4.10 24.34 5.27
C VAL A 55 -2.73 25.02 5.45
N LYS A 56 -2.67 26.09 6.24
CA LYS A 56 -1.41 26.79 6.53
C LYS A 56 -0.47 25.93 7.38
N GLN A 57 -0.99 25.21 8.36
CA GLN A 57 -0.20 24.28 9.16
C GLN A 57 0.31 23.11 8.31
N GLU A 58 -0.58 22.46 7.56
CA GLU A 58 -0.24 21.28 6.75
C GLU A 58 0.79 21.62 5.65
N SER A 59 0.66 22.79 5.00
CA SER A 59 1.64 23.26 4.02
C SER A 59 3.02 23.51 4.64
N SER A 60 3.08 24.07 5.85
CA SER A 60 4.34 24.30 6.57
C SER A 60 5.03 23.00 6.99
N GLU A 61 4.26 21.99 7.41
CA GLU A 61 4.75 20.65 7.75
C GLU A 61 5.23 19.89 6.51
N ARG A 62 4.50 19.99 5.39
CA ARG A 62 4.91 19.43 4.08
C ARG A 62 6.19 20.06 3.55
N ILE A 63 6.36 21.38 3.67
CA ILE A 63 7.60 22.06 3.26
C ILE A 63 8.77 21.64 4.14
N THR A 64 8.55 21.52 5.45
CA THR A 64 9.60 21.13 6.40
C THR A 64 10.04 19.68 6.19
N SER A 65 9.09 18.77 5.97
CA SER A 65 9.37 17.37 5.66
C SER A 65 10.03 17.19 4.29
N ALA A 66 9.64 17.97 3.28
CA ALA A 66 10.29 17.99 1.97
C ALA A 66 11.75 18.49 2.08
N ARG A 67 12.01 19.56 2.84
CA ARG A 67 13.37 20.07 3.10
C ARG A 67 14.23 19.04 3.85
N LEU A 68 13.66 18.36 4.85
CA LEU A 68 14.36 17.32 5.59
C LEU A 68 14.71 16.13 4.70
N SER A 69 13.78 15.73 3.83
CA SER A 69 13.98 14.64 2.86
C SER A 69 15.04 14.98 1.82
N ALA A 70 15.00 16.21 1.29
CA ALA A 70 16.01 16.71 0.36
C ALA A 70 17.41 16.76 1.01
N LYS A 71 17.50 17.20 2.26
CA LYS A 71 18.77 17.20 3.00
C LYS A 71 19.30 15.78 3.20
N LYS A 72 18.45 14.82 3.57
CA LYS A 72 18.83 13.41 3.70
C LYS A 72 19.36 12.83 2.40
N LEU A 73 18.68 13.07 1.27
CA LEU A 73 19.15 12.61 -0.05
C LEU A 73 20.52 13.19 -0.41
N VAL A 74 20.78 14.46 -0.09
CA VAL A 74 22.08 15.09 -0.33
C VAL A 74 23.16 14.48 0.57
N ASP A 75 22.87 14.23 1.84
CA ASP A 75 23.82 13.64 2.78
C ASP A 75 24.13 12.17 2.43
N GLU A 76 23.12 11.40 2.00
CA GLU A 76 23.28 10.03 1.48
C GLU A 76 24.16 10.00 0.21
N ALA A 77 23.88 10.88 -0.75
CA ALA A 77 24.69 10.98 -1.97
C ALA A 77 26.15 11.39 -1.68
N ARG A 78 26.37 12.25 -0.68
CA ARG A 78 27.72 12.61 -0.22
C ARG A 78 28.44 11.41 0.39
N ASP A 79 27.77 10.68 1.28
CA ASP A 79 28.33 9.48 1.91
C ASP A 79 28.68 8.41 0.88
N GLU A 80 27.85 8.20 -0.14
CA GLU A 80 28.14 7.27 -1.24
C GLU A 80 29.40 7.65 -2.02
N ALA A 81 29.58 8.94 -2.31
CA ALA A 81 30.76 9.44 -3.00
C ALA A 81 32.04 9.29 -2.13
N VAL A 82 31.92 9.44 -0.81
CA VAL A 82 33.04 9.16 0.12
C VAL A 82 33.37 7.67 0.13
N GLU A 83 32.38 6.78 0.24
CA GLU A 83 32.61 5.33 0.26
C GLU A 83 33.14 4.82 -1.08
N ALA A 84 32.70 5.38 -2.21
CA ALA A 84 33.27 5.08 -3.52
C ALA A 84 34.75 5.48 -3.61
N SER A 85 35.10 6.63 -3.07
CA SER A 85 36.48 7.11 -3.03
C SER A 85 37.34 6.26 -2.09
N LEU A 86 36.81 5.86 -0.92
CA LEU A 86 37.47 4.95 0.01
C LEU A 86 37.80 3.60 -0.64
N ARG A 87 36.89 3.06 -1.47
CA ARG A 87 37.15 1.82 -2.23
C ARG A 87 38.31 1.97 -3.20
N GLN A 88 38.42 3.10 -3.90
CA GLN A 88 39.55 3.37 -4.79
C GLN A 88 40.87 3.50 -4.02
N VAL A 89 40.85 4.19 -2.87
CA VAL A 89 42.01 4.31 -1.99
C VAL A 89 42.44 2.93 -1.47
N TRP A 90 41.50 2.07 -1.09
CA TRP A 90 41.79 0.68 -0.70
C TRP A 90 42.45 -0.12 -1.81
N GLN A 91 41.90 -0.07 -3.04
CA GLN A 91 42.47 -0.80 -4.17
C GLN A 91 43.91 -0.37 -4.47
N LYS A 92 44.17 0.95 -4.42
CA LYS A 92 45.52 1.48 -4.63
C LYS A 92 46.46 1.13 -3.49
N PHE A 93 46.01 1.24 -2.23
CA PHE A 93 46.80 0.84 -1.07
C PHE A 93 47.20 -0.64 -1.14
N ARG A 94 46.25 -1.51 -1.51
CA ARG A 94 46.50 -2.94 -1.71
C ARG A 94 47.51 -3.19 -2.82
N SER A 95 47.35 -2.58 -4.00
CA SER A 95 48.27 -2.77 -5.12
C SER A 95 49.68 -2.30 -4.81
N ASP A 96 49.81 -1.14 -4.18
CA ASP A 96 51.10 -0.53 -3.86
C ASP A 96 51.81 -1.32 -2.75
N SER A 97 51.06 -1.82 -1.76
CA SER A 97 51.61 -2.64 -0.67
C SER A 97 52.11 -3.99 -1.16
N LEU A 98 51.49 -4.58 -2.19
CA LEU A 98 51.86 -5.87 -2.79
C LEU A 98 52.86 -5.75 -3.96
N GLY A 99 53.43 -4.56 -4.18
CA GLY A 99 54.39 -4.30 -5.26
C GLY A 99 55.68 -5.12 -5.15
N LYS A 100 56.23 -5.53 -6.30
CA LYS A 100 57.46 -6.33 -6.36
C LYS A 100 58.67 -5.53 -5.86
N GLY A 101 59.33 -6.03 -4.81
CA GLY A 101 60.61 -5.53 -4.30
C GLY A 101 60.60 -5.06 -2.84
N THR A 102 59.47 -4.60 -2.30
CA THR A 102 59.39 -4.00 -0.95
C THR A 102 58.39 -4.68 0.00
N TYR A 103 57.52 -5.55 -0.53
CA TYR A 103 56.50 -6.23 0.27
C TYR A 103 57.09 -7.22 1.29
N GLY A 104 58.17 -7.94 0.94
CA GLY A 104 58.82 -8.89 1.87
C GLY A 104 59.34 -8.21 3.14
N ASP A 105 59.92 -7.01 3.02
CA ASP A 105 60.39 -6.23 4.17
C ASP A 105 59.23 -5.69 5.01
N LEU A 106 58.14 -5.26 4.35
CA LEU A 106 56.92 -4.83 5.01
C LEU A 106 56.29 -5.99 5.81
N LEU A 107 56.17 -7.17 5.21
CA LEU A 107 55.63 -8.37 5.84
C LEU A 107 56.46 -8.78 7.06
N ASN A 108 57.79 -8.83 6.91
CA ASN A 108 58.69 -9.13 8.03
C ASN A 108 58.57 -8.10 9.17
N ARG A 109 58.38 -6.81 8.85
CA ARG A 109 58.15 -5.77 9.85
C ARG A 109 56.83 -5.97 10.60
N LEU A 110 55.74 -6.22 9.87
CA LEU A 110 54.41 -6.46 10.45
C LEU A 110 54.39 -7.69 11.35
N ILE A 111 55.08 -8.77 10.98
CA ILE A 111 55.22 -9.97 11.82
C ILE A 111 55.98 -9.63 13.11
N LYS A 112 57.12 -8.94 13.02
CA LYS A 112 57.92 -8.55 14.20
C LYS A 112 57.19 -7.57 15.13
N GLU A 113 56.35 -6.69 14.59
CA GLU A 113 55.48 -5.80 15.38
C GLU A 113 54.36 -6.59 16.05
N GLY A 114 53.71 -7.51 15.33
CA GLY A 114 52.69 -8.39 15.88
C GLY A 114 53.21 -9.29 17.01
N MET A 115 54.42 -9.83 16.89
CA MET A 115 55.06 -10.61 17.96
C MET A 115 55.42 -9.76 19.18
N ARG A 116 55.82 -8.49 18.99
CA ARG A 116 56.04 -7.54 20.09
C ARG A 116 54.76 -7.21 20.84
N GLU A 117 53.66 -6.97 20.12
CA GLU A 117 52.33 -6.73 20.72
C GLU A 117 51.77 -7.97 21.44
N LEU A 118 52.12 -9.17 20.96
CA LEU A 118 51.77 -10.43 21.61
C LEU A 118 52.55 -10.64 22.93
N GLY A 119 53.72 -10.01 23.09
CA GLY A 119 54.58 -10.16 24.27
C GLY A 119 55.27 -11.52 24.38
N SER A 120 55.32 -12.31 23.31
CA SER A 120 55.94 -13.64 23.28
C SER A 120 56.72 -13.85 21.97
N THR A 121 57.90 -14.46 22.07
CA THR A 121 58.70 -14.89 20.93
C THR A 121 58.28 -16.26 20.38
N ASP A 122 57.47 -17.02 21.14
CA ASP A 122 56.89 -18.30 20.72
C ASP A 122 55.46 -18.07 20.21
N ALA A 123 55.32 -17.96 18.90
CA ALA A 123 54.06 -17.66 18.21
C ALA A 123 53.98 -18.37 16.85
N THR A 124 52.76 -18.74 16.46
CA THR A 124 52.44 -19.25 15.13
C THR A 124 52.02 -18.09 14.24
N VAL A 125 52.63 -17.98 13.06
CA VAL A 125 52.37 -16.92 12.10
C VAL A 125 51.58 -17.49 10.92
N TYR A 126 50.46 -16.85 10.59
CA TYR A 126 49.65 -17.16 9.43
C TYR A 126 49.88 -16.09 8.39
N VAL A 127 50.31 -16.50 7.19
CA VAL A 127 50.52 -15.64 6.01
C VAL A 127 49.95 -16.34 4.78
N ARG A 128 49.48 -15.57 3.80
CA ARG A 128 48.95 -16.08 2.53
C ARG A 128 49.90 -17.11 1.91
N ASP A 129 49.36 -18.12 1.24
CA ASP A 129 50.18 -19.23 0.71
C ASP A 129 51.29 -18.74 -0.25
N GLU A 130 51.01 -17.71 -1.05
CA GLU A 130 51.97 -17.05 -1.95
C GLU A 130 53.11 -16.32 -1.20
N ASP A 131 52.91 -15.97 0.07
CA ASP A 131 53.82 -15.16 0.88
C ASP A 131 54.66 -16.02 1.84
N ARG A 132 54.42 -17.34 1.90
CA ARG A 132 55.12 -18.27 2.81
C ARG A 132 56.63 -18.28 2.60
N SER A 133 57.10 -18.13 1.36
CA SER A 133 58.53 -18.06 1.03
C SER A 133 59.21 -16.82 1.63
N LEU A 134 58.45 -15.73 1.81
CA LEU A 134 58.93 -14.46 2.38
C LEU A 134 58.96 -14.48 3.92
N ALA A 135 58.28 -15.44 4.55
CA ALA A 135 58.16 -15.58 6.01
C ALA A 135 58.82 -16.88 6.54
N SER A 136 59.75 -17.47 5.78
CA SER A 136 60.39 -18.75 6.08
C SER A 136 61.17 -18.79 7.41
N GLY A 137 61.52 -17.63 7.98
CA GLY A 137 62.17 -17.51 9.29
C GLY A 137 61.25 -17.64 10.51
N PHE A 138 59.95 -17.90 10.33
CA PHE A 138 58.96 -18.00 11.41
C PHE A 138 58.23 -19.34 11.42
N ARG A 139 57.63 -19.70 12.55
CA ARG A 139 56.77 -20.89 12.65
C ARG A 139 55.44 -20.65 11.93
N LEU A 140 55.29 -21.23 10.74
CA LEU A 140 54.12 -21.00 9.89
C LEU A 140 52.95 -21.94 10.20
N GLY A 141 51.76 -21.38 10.33
CA GLY A 141 50.50 -22.10 10.49
C GLY A 141 49.70 -22.22 9.18
N LYS A 142 48.68 -23.09 9.18
CA LYS A 142 47.74 -23.21 8.05
C LYS A 142 46.69 -22.10 8.12
N LEU A 143 46.47 -21.40 7.01
CA LEU A 143 45.64 -20.20 6.95
C LEU A 143 44.22 -20.42 7.49
N PRO A 144 43.71 -19.58 8.41
CA PRO A 144 42.33 -19.67 8.89
C PRO A 144 41.32 -18.92 7.99
N ALA A 145 41.74 -17.97 7.15
CA ALA A 145 40.87 -17.18 6.26
C ALA A 145 41.66 -16.53 5.11
N GLU A 146 41.01 -16.24 3.99
CA GLU A 146 41.61 -15.51 2.86
C GLU A 146 41.68 -13.99 3.14
N TYR A 147 42.87 -13.39 2.97
CA TYR A 147 43.12 -11.96 3.07
C TYR A 147 44.14 -11.50 2.03
N SER A 148 44.18 -10.20 1.75
CA SER A 148 44.93 -9.65 0.62
C SER A 148 46.44 -9.64 0.84
N GLY A 149 46.91 -9.63 2.09
CA GLY A 149 48.32 -9.64 2.48
C GLY A 149 48.52 -9.29 3.96
N GLY A 150 49.77 -9.32 4.43
CA GLY A 150 50.12 -9.17 5.85
C GLY A 150 50.10 -10.50 6.61
N ALA A 151 50.00 -10.44 7.93
CA ALA A 151 50.09 -11.63 8.78
C ALA A 151 49.12 -11.59 9.97
N ILE A 152 48.70 -12.77 10.41
CA ILE A 152 48.03 -12.96 11.70
C ILE A 152 48.99 -13.72 12.60
N ILE A 153 49.22 -13.21 13.81
CA ILE A 153 50.15 -13.81 14.78
C ILE A 153 49.32 -14.37 15.93
N GLU A 154 49.51 -15.64 16.27
CA GLU A 154 48.79 -16.32 17.35
C GLU A 154 49.77 -16.91 18.36
N SER A 155 49.48 -16.77 19.65
CA SER A 155 50.27 -17.39 20.71
C SER A 155 50.25 -18.92 20.57
N SER A 156 51.33 -19.59 20.98
CA SER A 156 51.45 -21.06 20.93
C SER A 156 50.35 -21.80 21.73
N ASN A 157 49.70 -21.12 22.68
CA ASN A 157 48.55 -21.64 23.42
C ASN A 157 47.17 -21.36 22.77
N GLY A 158 47.13 -20.68 21.62
CA GLY A 158 45.91 -20.35 20.86
C GLY A 158 45.00 -19.30 21.50
N LYS A 159 45.37 -18.68 22.63
CA LYS A 159 44.47 -17.79 23.40
C LYS A 159 44.49 -16.34 22.94
N ILE A 160 45.60 -15.88 22.36
CA ILE A 160 45.80 -14.48 21.97
C ILE A 160 46.19 -14.44 20.50
N ARG A 161 45.50 -13.58 19.75
CA ARG A 161 45.70 -13.39 18.31
C ARG A 161 45.82 -11.91 18.00
N VAL A 162 46.87 -11.53 17.28
CA VAL A 162 47.13 -10.17 16.81
C VAL A 162 46.98 -10.15 15.29
N ASN A 163 46.09 -9.30 14.79
CA ASN A 163 45.82 -9.18 13.36
C ASN A 163 46.64 -8.02 12.76
N LYS A 164 47.59 -8.33 11.88
CA LYS A 164 48.41 -7.36 11.15
C LYS A 164 48.20 -7.50 9.63
N THR A 165 46.98 -7.82 9.20
CA THR A 165 46.64 -7.82 7.77
C THR A 165 46.57 -6.40 7.21
N LEU A 166 46.67 -6.29 5.89
CA LEU A 166 46.48 -5.02 5.18
C LEU A 166 45.06 -4.46 5.42
N GLU A 167 44.06 -5.33 5.52
CA GLU A 167 42.68 -4.99 5.85
C GLU A 167 42.55 -4.32 7.22
N GLU A 168 43.19 -4.90 8.25
CA GLU A 168 43.16 -4.35 9.61
C GLU A 168 43.90 -3.01 9.68
N THR A 169 45.05 -2.92 9.02
CA THR A 169 45.85 -1.68 8.93
C THR A 169 45.05 -0.55 8.26
N PHE A 170 44.29 -0.88 7.22
CA PHE A 170 43.42 0.08 6.54
C PHE A 170 42.20 0.45 7.38
N ALA A 171 41.59 -0.52 8.07
CA ALA A 171 40.45 -0.30 8.95
C ALA A 171 40.77 0.68 10.08
N GLN A 172 41.94 0.55 10.71
CA GLN A 172 42.40 1.46 11.77
C GLN A 172 42.51 2.92 11.31
N LYS A 173 42.88 3.16 10.05
CA LYS A 173 42.97 4.51 9.47
C LYS A 173 41.72 4.95 8.71
N LYS A 174 40.72 4.08 8.55
CA LYS A 174 39.51 4.33 7.74
C LYS A 174 38.76 5.58 8.20
N GLY A 175 38.62 5.81 9.51
CA GLY A 175 37.93 6.98 10.05
C GLY A 175 38.60 8.31 9.68
N ALA A 176 39.93 8.38 9.80
CA ALA A 176 40.70 9.56 9.42
C ALA A 176 40.69 9.78 7.90
N LEU A 177 40.82 8.71 7.11
CA LEU A 177 40.74 8.75 5.64
C LEU A 177 39.36 9.22 5.17
N ARG A 178 38.27 8.71 5.77
CA ARG A 178 36.90 9.13 5.47
C ARG A 178 36.73 10.63 5.65
N LYS A 179 37.23 11.18 6.76
CA LYS A 179 37.19 12.62 7.06
C LYS A 179 37.96 13.43 6.02
N GLN A 180 39.20 13.03 5.69
CA GLN A 180 40.01 13.70 4.69
C GLN A 180 39.39 13.67 3.29
N ILE A 181 38.80 12.53 2.89
CA ILE A 181 38.10 12.37 1.63
C ILE A 181 36.87 13.28 1.59
N TYR A 182 36.06 13.29 2.65
CA TYR A 182 34.91 14.18 2.77
C TYR A 182 35.32 15.65 2.63
N ASP A 183 36.37 16.08 3.36
CA ASP A 183 36.86 17.45 3.31
C ASP A 183 37.37 17.83 1.91
N LYS A 184 38.07 16.92 1.21
CA LYS A 184 38.54 17.15 -0.17
C LYS A 184 37.42 17.20 -1.20
N LEU A 185 36.40 16.35 -1.05
CA LEU A 185 35.30 16.26 -2.00
C LEU A 185 34.29 17.41 -1.82
N PHE A 186 34.10 17.91 -0.60
CA PHE A 186 32.96 18.79 -0.29
C PHE A 186 33.32 20.10 0.41
N ARG A 187 34.58 20.32 0.80
CA ARG A 187 35.03 21.53 1.51
C ARG A 187 36.03 22.41 0.74
N GLY A 188 36.32 22.09 -0.52
CA GLY A 188 37.20 22.87 -1.40
C GLY A 188 36.48 23.82 -2.37
N GLU A 189 36.76 25.12 -2.21
CA GLU A 189 36.42 26.30 -3.04
C GLU A 189 34.98 26.87 -2.99
N LYS A 190 34.87 27.98 -2.23
CA LYS A 190 33.86 29.02 -2.40
C LYS A 190 33.90 29.54 -3.85
N MET A 191 32.98 29.07 -4.70
CA MET A 191 32.69 29.67 -6.00
C MET A 191 32.16 31.10 -5.81
N LYS A 192 33.06 32.10 -5.91
CA LYS A 192 32.70 33.48 -6.23
C LYS A 192 31.98 33.46 -7.57
N GLY A 193 30.81 34.10 -7.63
CA GLY A 193 29.98 34.18 -8.82
C GLY A 193 30.77 34.62 -10.05
N LYS A 194 30.80 33.75 -11.06
CA LYS A 194 31.02 34.14 -12.45
C LYS A 194 29.99 33.42 -13.32
N LYS A 195 29.29 34.24 -14.10
CA LYS A 195 28.23 33.87 -15.06
C LYS A 195 28.65 32.66 -15.88
N ALA A 196 27.73 31.70 -16.00
CA ALA A 196 27.86 30.54 -16.88
C ALA A 196 28.14 31.00 -18.31
N LYS A 197 29.36 30.73 -18.80
CA LYS A 197 29.66 30.71 -20.24
C LYS A 197 29.35 29.32 -20.79
N SER A 198 28.89 29.33 -22.04
CA SER A 198 28.27 28.27 -22.83
C SER A 198 28.65 26.82 -22.49
N ALA A 199 27.60 26.02 -22.27
CA ALA A 199 27.66 24.57 -22.18
C ALA A 199 27.88 23.94 -23.57
N LYS A 200 29.14 23.80 -23.99
CA LYS A 200 29.59 22.75 -24.91
C LYS A 200 30.56 21.86 -24.14
N GLY A 201 30.05 20.81 -23.49
CA GLY A 201 30.89 19.87 -22.72
C GLY A 201 30.18 19.01 -21.67
N TYR A 202 28.89 19.21 -21.38
CA TYR A 202 28.18 18.51 -20.29
C TYR A 202 27.42 17.23 -20.68
N GLY A 203 27.76 16.60 -21.81
CA GLY A 203 27.11 15.35 -22.25
C GLY A 203 27.39 14.14 -21.34
N GLY A 204 28.60 14.04 -20.77
CA GLY A 204 29.02 12.87 -19.99
C GLY A 204 28.47 12.80 -18.56
N TYR A 205 28.28 13.94 -17.90
CA TYR A 205 27.77 14.00 -16.51
C TYR A 205 26.26 13.79 -16.44
N ALA A 206 25.49 14.31 -17.40
CA ALA A 206 24.06 14.03 -17.52
C ALA A 206 23.78 12.54 -17.81
N GLY A 207 24.65 11.89 -18.60
CA GLY A 207 24.62 10.44 -18.81
C GLY A 207 24.90 9.64 -17.55
N LYS A 208 25.93 10.02 -16.77
CA LYS A 208 26.23 9.39 -15.47
C LYS A 208 25.13 9.62 -14.43
N LEU A 209 24.56 10.83 -14.33
CA LEU A 209 23.43 11.10 -13.43
C LEU A 209 22.19 10.28 -13.83
N ARG A 210 21.86 10.20 -15.13
CA ARG A 210 20.80 9.30 -15.63
C ARG A 210 21.10 7.83 -15.34
N SER A 211 22.35 7.39 -15.39
CA SER A 211 22.73 6.01 -15.02
C SER A 211 22.62 5.73 -13.51
N LEU A 212 22.86 6.73 -12.66
CA LEU A 212 22.71 6.62 -11.20
C LEU A 212 21.24 6.68 -10.78
N LEU A 213 20.45 7.53 -11.42
CA LEU A 213 18.99 7.60 -11.25
C LEU A 213 18.27 6.35 -11.79
N THR A 214 18.91 5.57 -12.65
CA THR A 214 18.41 4.26 -13.12
C THR A 214 19.05 3.07 -12.39
N PHE A 215 20.04 3.31 -11.52
CA PHE A 215 20.69 2.25 -10.73
C PHE A 215 19.73 1.76 -9.63
N LYS A 216 19.03 0.67 -9.95
CA LYS A 216 17.90 0.12 -9.17
C LYS A 216 18.18 -0.07 -7.67
N PRO A 217 19.39 -0.45 -7.21
CA PRO A 217 19.68 -0.49 -5.78
C PRO A 217 19.56 0.85 -5.06
N LEU A 218 19.90 1.97 -5.71
CA LEU A 218 19.72 3.31 -5.15
C LEU A 218 18.26 3.76 -5.19
N VAL A 219 17.53 3.31 -6.21
CA VAL A 219 16.12 3.69 -6.38
C VAL A 219 15.20 2.92 -5.43
N TYR A 220 15.34 1.60 -5.31
CA TYR A 220 14.42 0.74 -4.53
C TYR A 220 15.05 0.11 -3.28
N GLY A 221 16.34 0.35 -2.99
CA GLY A 221 17.02 -0.25 -1.84
C GLY A 221 16.33 0.08 -0.52
N TYR A 222 16.11 1.38 -0.29
CA TYR A 222 15.41 1.87 0.89
C TYR A 222 13.97 1.34 0.96
N SER A 223 13.18 1.49 -0.11
CA SER A 223 11.77 1.09 -0.14
C SER A 223 11.60 -0.41 0.13
N ASN A 224 12.40 -1.26 -0.51
CA ASN A 224 12.26 -2.71 -0.39
C ASN A 224 12.79 -3.21 0.97
N ALA A 225 13.84 -2.61 1.52
CA ALA A 225 14.29 -2.91 2.88
C ALA A 225 13.22 -2.54 3.91
N ARG A 226 12.61 -1.36 3.75
CA ARG A 226 11.55 -0.88 4.65
C ARG A 226 10.31 -1.76 4.59
N VAL A 227 9.85 -2.13 3.40
CA VAL A 227 8.71 -3.03 3.22
C VAL A 227 8.98 -4.42 3.79
N ARG A 228 10.19 -4.96 3.63
CA ARG A 228 10.58 -6.24 4.24
C ARG A 228 10.60 -6.17 5.77
N ALA A 229 11.02 -5.05 6.35
CA ALA A 229 10.90 -4.82 7.79
C ALA A 229 9.43 -4.71 8.22
N MET A 230 8.60 -3.96 7.48
CA MET A 230 7.16 -3.82 7.75
C MET A 230 6.43 -5.17 7.69
N ARG A 231 6.85 -6.10 6.83
CA ARG A 231 6.28 -7.45 6.78
C ARG A 231 6.33 -8.16 8.14
N THR A 232 7.34 -7.90 8.97
CA THR A 232 7.45 -8.54 10.30
C THR A 232 6.35 -8.10 11.26
N SER A 233 5.70 -6.96 10.98
CA SER A 233 4.56 -6.47 11.76
C SER A 233 3.20 -6.99 11.28
N LEU A 234 3.17 -7.75 10.17
CA LEU A 234 1.95 -8.42 9.75
C LEU A 234 1.63 -9.57 10.70
N PHE A 235 0.34 -9.80 10.91
CA PHE A 235 -0.22 -10.86 11.72
C PHE A 235 0.25 -12.22 11.20
N SER A 236 0.90 -12.94 12.09
CA SER A 236 1.17 -14.36 11.88
C SER A 236 -0.13 -15.16 11.91
N ARG A 237 -0.09 -16.36 11.32
CA ARG A 237 -1.17 -17.35 11.42
C ARG A 237 -1.64 -17.56 12.86
N ARG A 238 -0.69 -17.69 13.80
CA ARG A 238 -0.98 -17.85 15.23
C ARG A 238 -1.76 -16.67 15.78
N GLN A 239 -1.38 -15.43 15.47
CA GLN A 239 -2.08 -14.25 15.95
C GLN A 239 -3.51 -14.17 15.38
N ALA A 240 -3.72 -14.56 14.12
CA ALA A 240 -5.07 -14.65 13.55
C ALA A 240 -5.92 -15.72 14.24
N GLU A 241 -5.33 -16.88 14.56
CA GLU A 241 -5.98 -17.93 15.34
C GLU A 241 -6.28 -17.48 16.78
N ASP A 242 -5.39 -16.69 17.40
CA ASP A 242 -5.60 -16.12 18.73
C ASP A 242 -6.77 -15.12 18.71
N LEU A 243 -6.87 -14.24 17.71
CA LEU A 243 -8.02 -13.35 17.51
C LEU A 243 -9.33 -14.15 17.35
N LEU A 244 -9.28 -15.24 16.58
CA LEU A 244 -10.42 -16.10 16.38
C LEU A 244 -10.88 -16.78 17.67
N ARG A 245 -9.96 -17.15 18.57
CA ARG A 245 -10.29 -17.79 19.85
C ARG A 245 -10.87 -16.83 20.89
N MET A 246 -10.71 -15.52 20.71
CA MET A 246 -11.28 -14.54 21.64
C MET A 246 -12.81 -14.61 21.64
N ASN A 247 -13.43 -14.58 22.82
CA ASN A 247 -14.87 -14.81 22.97
C ASN A 247 -15.72 -13.64 22.45
N THR A 248 -15.21 -12.41 22.45
CA THR A 248 -15.99 -11.20 22.13
C THR A 248 -15.22 -10.24 21.23
N ASN A 249 -15.96 -9.43 20.46
CA ASN A 249 -15.37 -8.36 19.65
C ASN A 249 -14.70 -7.28 20.52
N ALA A 250 -15.20 -7.05 21.74
CA ALA A 250 -14.53 -6.21 22.74
C ALA A 250 -13.09 -6.69 23.04
N ALA A 251 -12.91 -8.00 23.25
CA ALA A 251 -11.59 -8.58 23.51
C ALA A 251 -10.67 -8.46 22.29
N VAL A 252 -11.21 -8.61 21.07
CA VAL A 252 -10.46 -8.36 19.83
C VAL A 252 -10.02 -6.91 19.74
N ALA A 253 -10.92 -5.94 19.98
CA ALA A 253 -10.60 -4.52 19.98
C ALA A 253 -9.52 -4.17 21.02
N GLU A 254 -9.63 -4.72 22.22
CA GLU A 254 -8.64 -4.53 23.29
C GLU A 254 -7.28 -5.11 22.92
N TYR A 255 -7.24 -6.33 22.37
CA TYR A 255 -6.00 -6.94 21.92
C TYR A 255 -5.33 -6.10 20.82
N LEU A 256 -6.09 -5.68 19.80
CA LEU A 256 -5.57 -4.86 18.71
C LEU A 256 -5.02 -3.53 19.22
N SER A 257 -5.77 -2.82 20.06
CA SER A 257 -5.36 -1.49 20.55
C SER A 257 -4.19 -1.53 21.54
N SER A 258 -4.10 -2.55 22.40
CA SER A 258 -3.10 -2.60 23.47
C SER A 258 -1.81 -3.32 23.08
N ARG A 259 -1.91 -4.43 22.31
CA ARG A 259 -0.80 -5.38 22.07
C ARG A 259 -0.24 -5.35 20.65
N THR A 260 -0.75 -4.49 19.77
CA THR A 260 -0.36 -4.47 18.36
C THR A 260 -0.12 -3.05 17.83
N GLY A 261 0.28 -2.94 16.56
CA GLY A 261 0.52 -1.65 15.90
C GLY A 261 -0.73 -0.83 15.55
N TYR A 262 -1.91 -1.23 16.04
CA TYR A 262 -3.21 -0.61 15.76
C TYR A 262 -3.63 0.47 16.78
N ARG A 263 -2.87 0.67 17.86
CA ARG A 263 -3.23 1.59 18.96
C ARG A 263 -3.76 2.95 18.51
N GLU A 264 -3.02 3.64 17.64
CA GLU A 264 -3.40 4.97 17.17
C GLU A 264 -4.64 4.97 16.26
N ASP A 265 -4.92 3.84 15.61
CA ASP A 265 -6.07 3.70 14.71
C ASP A 265 -7.40 3.58 15.50
N PHE A 266 -7.32 3.25 16.80
CA PHE A 266 -8.43 3.27 17.76
C PHE A 266 -8.72 4.63 18.39
N ALA A 267 -7.95 5.68 18.08
CA ALA A 267 -8.20 7.02 18.59
C ALA A 267 -9.41 7.69 17.91
N ASN A 268 -10.08 8.63 18.59
CA ASN A 268 -11.18 9.45 18.04
C ASN A 268 -12.26 8.61 17.35
N MET A 269 -12.77 7.60 18.06
CA MET A 269 -13.89 6.76 17.60
C MET A 269 -15.22 7.49 17.79
N PRO A 270 -16.22 7.28 16.91
CA PRO A 270 -17.57 7.79 17.10
C PRO A 270 -18.17 7.34 18.44
N MET A 271 -19.07 8.12 19.04
CA MET A 271 -19.67 7.77 20.35
C MET A 271 -20.65 6.59 20.28
N LYS A 272 -21.35 6.41 19.14
CA LYS A 272 -22.32 5.33 18.91
C LYS A 272 -21.76 4.39 17.85
N ILE A 273 -20.99 3.41 18.28
CA ILE A 273 -20.35 2.43 17.41
C ILE A 273 -20.21 1.11 18.18
N THR A 274 -20.50 -0.01 17.53
CA THR A 274 -20.34 -1.34 18.15
C THR A 274 -18.88 -1.76 18.16
N ASP A 275 -18.53 -2.81 18.92
CA ASP A 275 -17.13 -3.26 18.99
C ASP A 275 -16.62 -3.83 17.65
N GLU A 276 -17.46 -4.51 16.86
CA GLU A 276 -17.10 -4.90 15.50
C GLU A 276 -16.84 -3.69 14.61
N GLU A 277 -17.72 -2.69 14.62
CA GLU A 277 -17.57 -1.48 13.80
C GLU A 277 -16.31 -0.69 14.20
N ARG A 278 -15.98 -0.65 15.51
CA ARG A 278 -14.71 -0.07 16.01
C ARG A 278 -13.50 -0.77 15.44
N VAL A 279 -13.51 -2.10 15.42
CA VAL A 279 -12.41 -2.89 14.85
C VAL A 279 -12.34 -2.65 13.35
N GLU A 280 -13.46 -2.68 12.63
CA GLU A 280 -13.51 -2.45 11.19
C GLU A 280 -12.94 -1.08 10.81
N LEU A 281 -13.35 -0.02 11.51
CA LEU A 281 -12.85 1.32 11.29
C LEU A 281 -11.35 1.44 11.61
N ALA A 282 -10.90 0.83 12.71
CA ALA A 282 -9.48 0.83 13.07
C ALA A 282 -8.63 0.12 12.02
N VAL A 283 -9.10 -1.01 11.46
CA VAL A 283 -8.34 -1.71 10.43
C VAL A 283 -8.34 -0.99 9.09
N SER A 284 -9.44 -0.32 8.72
CA SER A 284 -9.48 0.59 7.56
C SER A 284 -8.45 1.71 7.69
N ARG A 285 -8.43 2.39 8.85
CA ARG A 285 -7.52 3.50 9.13
C ARG A 285 -6.07 3.05 9.08
N ASN A 286 -5.78 1.89 9.70
CA ASN A 286 -4.45 1.31 9.68
C ASN A 286 -3.99 0.97 8.26
N PHE A 287 -4.87 0.38 7.45
CA PHE A 287 -4.59 0.10 6.04
C PHE A 287 -4.32 1.40 5.26
N SER A 288 -5.21 2.40 5.33
CA SER A 288 -5.04 3.70 4.67
C SER A 288 -3.73 4.38 5.07
N ARG A 289 -3.42 4.44 6.36
CA ARG A 289 -2.16 4.99 6.88
C ARG A 289 -0.94 4.22 6.36
N THR A 290 -1.06 2.90 6.27
CA THR A 290 0.01 2.04 5.73
C THR A 290 0.21 2.30 4.23
N ALA A 291 -0.88 2.37 3.45
CA ALA A 291 -0.85 2.71 2.03
C ALA A 291 -0.20 4.09 1.77
N GLN A 292 -0.53 5.10 2.57
CA GLN A 292 0.13 6.42 2.49
C GLN A 292 1.63 6.34 2.78
N LYS A 293 2.04 5.59 3.81
CA LYS A 293 3.47 5.34 4.08
C LYS A 293 4.15 4.65 2.91
N LEU A 294 3.50 3.68 2.27
CA LEU A 294 4.03 3.01 1.08
C LEU A 294 4.19 3.99 -0.08
N LEU A 295 3.22 4.85 -0.37
CA LEU A 295 3.32 5.89 -1.41
C LEU A 295 4.49 6.86 -1.16
N GLN A 296 4.72 7.24 0.11
CA GLN A 296 5.81 8.13 0.51
C GLN A 296 7.19 7.51 0.26
N ILE A 297 7.37 6.22 0.60
CA ILE A 297 8.66 5.52 0.42
C ILE A 297 8.83 4.97 -1.00
N THR A 298 7.76 4.93 -1.80
CA THR A 298 7.82 4.44 -3.19
C THR A 298 8.52 5.47 -4.08
N PRO A 299 9.48 5.03 -4.92
CA PRO A 299 10.14 5.91 -5.88
C PRO A 299 9.15 6.60 -6.81
N GLU A 300 9.43 7.85 -7.14
CA GLU A 300 8.54 8.71 -7.94
C GLU A 300 8.08 8.04 -9.23
N GLN A 301 8.99 7.38 -9.95
CA GLN A 301 8.70 6.71 -11.22
C GLN A 301 7.64 5.60 -11.12
N SER A 302 7.48 4.97 -9.94
CA SER A 302 6.52 3.88 -9.72
C SER A 302 5.40 4.25 -8.76
N ARG A 303 5.35 5.50 -8.29
CA ARG A 303 4.32 5.96 -7.36
C ARG A 303 2.94 5.90 -8.01
N ASN A 304 2.83 6.27 -9.30
CA ASN A 304 1.60 6.19 -10.06
C ASN A 304 1.08 4.76 -10.17
N THR A 305 1.97 3.79 -10.41
CA THR A 305 1.64 2.36 -10.42
C THR A 305 1.04 1.93 -9.09
N LEU A 306 1.72 2.20 -7.97
CA LEU A 306 1.21 1.86 -6.63
C LEU A 306 -0.13 2.54 -6.33
N PHE A 307 -0.27 3.81 -6.72
CA PHE A 307 -1.48 4.58 -6.52
C PHE A 307 -2.67 4.01 -7.30
N ALA A 308 -2.46 3.54 -8.54
CA ALA A 308 -3.50 2.88 -9.31
C ALA A 308 -4.03 1.60 -8.63
N PHE A 309 -3.18 0.84 -7.95
CA PHE A 309 -3.62 -0.32 -7.15
C PHE A 309 -4.56 0.06 -6.01
N LEU A 310 -4.37 1.23 -5.39
CA LEU A 310 -5.22 1.74 -4.33
C LEU A 310 -6.58 2.23 -4.83
N GLY A 311 -6.71 2.49 -6.15
CA GLY A 311 -7.97 2.86 -6.80
C GLY A 311 -9.09 1.82 -6.63
N ARG A 312 -8.76 0.56 -6.30
CA ARG A 312 -9.76 -0.46 -5.90
C ARG A 312 -10.64 0.01 -4.75
N TYR A 313 -10.09 0.82 -3.84
CA TYR A 313 -10.81 1.30 -2.68
C TYR A 313 -11.73 2.46 -3.00
N ASP A 314 -11.42 3.27 -4.03
CA ASP A 314 -12.38 4.27 -4.54
C ASP A 314 -13.65 3.58 -5.04
N ILE A 315 -13.47 2.46 -5.75
CA ILE A 315 -14.57 1.64 -6.25
C ILE A 315 -15.30 0.93 -5.12
N HIS A 316 -14.57 0.33 -4.17
CA HIS A 316 -15.17 -0.27 -2.98
C HIS A 316 -16.05 0.75 -2.23
N ASN A 317 -15.53 1.96 -2.00
CA ASN A 317 -16.23 3.00 -1.28
C ASN A 317 -17.46 3.48 -2.04
N LEU A 318 -17.34 3.71 -3.36
CA LEU A 318 -18.49 4.11 -4.18
C LEU A 318 -19.57 3.02 -4.21
N LYS A 319 -19.17 1.75 -4.38
CA LYS A 319 -20.10 0.60 -4.28
C LYS A 319 -20.80 0.56 -2.92
N THR A 320 -20.06 0.81 -1.85
CA THR A 320 -20.59 0.86 -0.48
C THR A 320 -21.64 1.95 -0.34
N ILE A 321 -21.40 3.16 -0.87
CA ILE A 321 -22.37 4.26 -0.87
C ILE A 321 -23.63 3.89 -1.65
N LEU A 322 -23.48 3.33 -2.85
CA LEU A 322 -24.60 2.96 -3.71
C LEU A 322 -25.47 1.88 -3.08
N LEU A 323 -24.84 0.84 -2.50
CA LEU A 323 -25.54 -0.24 -1.81
C LEU A 323 -26.20 0.24 -0.52
N ALA A 324 -25.54 1.09 0.26
CA ALA A 324 -26.10 1.65 1.48
C ALA A 324 -27.36 2.47 1.20
N LYS A 325 -27.31 3.34 0.18
CA LYS A 325 -28.49 4.11 -0.25
C LYS A 325 -29.64 3.18 -0.69
N LYS A 326 -29.34 2.18 -1.51
CA LYS A 326 -30.33 1.17 -1.95
C LYS A 326 -30.97 0.40 -0.81
N LEU A 327 -30.20 0.07 0.22
CA LEU A 327 -30.66 -0.69 1.39
C LEU A 327 -31.25 0.22 2.49
N GLY A 328 -31.35 1.53 2.25
CA GLY A 328 -31.85 2.49 3.23
C GLY A 328 -30.99 2.57 4.50
N LYS A 329 -29.69 2.26 4.42
CA LYS A 329 -28.78 2.29 5.55
C LYS A 329 -28.47 3.72 5.97
N SER A 330 -28.39 3.94 7.28
CA SER A 330 -28.03 5.24 7.84
C SER A 330 -26.58 5.60 7.52
N LYS A 331 -26.26 6.89 7.70
CA LYS A 331 -24.92 7.41 7.43
C LYS A 331 -23.91 6.84 8.42
N GLU A 332 -24.34 6.71 9.67
CA GLU A 332 -23.58 6.17 10.78
C GLU A 332 -23.26 4.68 10.56
N GLU A 333 -24.25 3.89 10.11
CA GLU A 333 -24.07 2.49 9.72
C GLU A 333 -23.18 2.29 8.48
N THR A 334 -22.92 3.34 7.70
CA THR A 334 -22.16 3.23 6.45
C THR A 334 -20.73 3.77 6.58
N SER A 335 -20.53 4.86 7.33
CA SER A 335 -19.26 5.58 7.35
C SER A 335 -18.09 4.76 7.87
N HIS A 336 -18.31 3.77 8.74
CA HIS A 336 -17.26 2.92 9.29
C HIS A 336 -16.74 1.88 8.29
N LEU A 337 -17.50 1.61 7.21
CA LEU A 337 -17.15 0.66 6.16
C LEU A 337 -16.12 1.21 5.17
N PHE A 338 -15.97 2.54 5.11
CA PHE A 338 -15.06 3.19 4.18
C PHE A 338 -13.60 2.85 4.43
N VAL A 339 -12.85 2.71 3.33
CA VAL A 339 -11.40 2.56 3.31
C VAL A 339 -10.82 3.69 2.45
N PRO A 340 -10.53 4.88 3.03
CA PRO A 340 -10.06 6.04 2.28
C PRO A 340 -8.57 5.87 1.94
N ALA A 341 -8.25 4.99 1.01
CA ALA A 341 -6.88 4.66 0.61
C ALA A 341 -6.53 5.08 -0.83
N GLY A 342 -7.55 5.31 -1.66
CA GLY A 342 -7.41 5.74 -3.05
C GLY A 342 -7.44 7.27 -3.21
N ASN A 343 -8.01 7.73 -4.32
CA ASN A 343 -8.23 9.12 -4.65
C ASN A 343 -9.26 9.80 -3.75
N LEU A 344 -10.30 9.07 -3.36
CA LEU A 344 -11.42 9.60 -2.60
C LEU A 344 -11.04 9.70 -1.12
N GLY A 345 -10.82 10.93 -0.68
CA GLY A 345 -10.60 11.24 0.73
C GLY A 345 -11.87 11.09 1.56
N LEU A 346 -11.72 10.97 2.88
CA LEU A 346 -12.87 10.86 3.79
C LEU A 346 -13.88 12.02 3.64
N PRO A 347 -13.48 13.30 3.45
CA PRO A 347 -14.44 14.39 3.23
C PRO A 347 -15.28 14.22 1.95
N GLU A 348 -14.67 13.75 0.86
CA GLU A 348 -15.38 13.49 -0.40
C GLU A 348 -16.37 12.35 -0.24
N LEU A 349 -15.96 11.24 0.39
CA LEU A 349 -16.84 10.10 0.68
C LEU A 349 -18.03 10.48 1.56
N GLN A 350 -17.79 11.30 2.59
CA GLN A 350 -18.85 11.84 3.43
C GLN A 350 -19.78 12.76 2.63
N GLY A 351 -19.25 13.61 1.76
CA GLY A 351 -20.05 14.43 0.84
C GLY A 351 -20.96 13.58 -0.06
N MET A 352 -20.42 12.54 -0.69
CA MET A 352 -21.17 11.61 -1.53
C MET A 352 -22.24 10.84 -0.74
N LEU A 353 -21.92 10.36 0.47
CA LEU A 353 -22.89 9.70 1.33
C LEU A 353 -24.02 10.65 1.76
N ASN A 354 -23.67 11.92 2.02
CA ASN A 354 -24.59 12.97 2.45
C ASN A 354 -25.52 13.49 1.35
N ALA A 355 -25.24 13.18 0.09
CA ALA A 355 -26.07 13.59 -1.03
C ALA A 355 -27.54 13.20 -0.82
N LYS A 356 -28.42 14.20 -0.83
CA LYS A 356 -29.87 14.07 -0.56
C LYS A 356 -30.63 13.65 -1.81
N SER A 357 -30.09 13.99 -2.97
CA SER A 357 -30.60 13.54 -4.25
C SER A 357 -29.54 12.78 -5.01
N SER A 358 -30.04 12.03 -5.96
CA SER A 358 -29.23 11.19 -6.81
C SER A 358 -28.48 12.00 -7.88
N ASP A 359 -28.98 13.19 -8.24
CA ASP A 359 -28.24 14.19 -9.03
C ASP A 359 -27.09 14.81 -8.23
N GLU A 360 -27.30 15.09 -6.93
CA GLU A 360 -26.25 15.58 -6.04
C GLU A 360 -25.14 14.53 -5.88
N LEU A 361 -25.49 13.24 -5.79
CA LEU A 361 -24.52 12.15 -5.78
C LEU A 361 -23.73 12.08 -7.09
N TYR A 362 -24.41 12.15 -8.24
CA TYR A 362 -23.76 12.14 -9.54
C TYR A 362 -22.77 13.29 -9.69
N GLU A 363 -23.16 14.51 -9.32
CA GLU A 363 -22.27 15.67 -9.41
C GLU A 363 -21.10 15.59 -8.41
N ALA A 364 -21.32 15.06 -7.20
CA ALA A 364 -20.25 14.81 -6.24
C ALA A 364 -19.22 13.80 -6.78
N VAL A 365 -19.69 12.70 -7.39
CA VAL A 365 -18.82 11.73 -8.07
C VAL A 365 -18.07 12.41 -9.22
N ARG A 366 -18.79 13.06 -10.13
CA ARG A 366 -18.20 13.72 -11.31
C ARG A 366 -17.14 14.77 -10.97
N ALA A 367 -17.36 15.55 -9.90
CA ALA A 367 -16.44 16.60 -9.46
C ALA A 367 -15.18 16.06 -8.77
N SER A 368 -15.20 14.81 -8.28
CA SER A 368 -14.04 14.17 -7.68
C SER A 368 -12.98 13.80 -8.72
N GLY A 369 -11.70 13.74 -8.29
CA GLY A 369 -10.60 13.30 -9.16
C GLY A 369 -10.88 11.93 -9.77
N PHE A 370 -11.28 10.97 -8.93
CA PHE A 370 -11.70 9.63 -9.33
C PHE A 370 -12.82 9.64 -10.38
N GLY A 371 -13.93 10.34 -10.09
CA GLY A 371 -15.10 10.27 -10.96
C GLY A 371 -14.88 10.98 -12.30
N SER A 372 -14.07 12.02 -12.34
CA SER A 372 -13.69 12.68 -13.59
C SER A 372 -12.92 11.74 -14.53
N GLU A 373 -11.96 10.97 -13.99
CA GLU A 373 -11.21 9.97 -14.74
C GLU A 373 -12.11 8.80 -15.15
N PHE A 374 -12.85 8.23 -14.20
CA PHE A 374 -13.82 7.16 -14.46
C PHE A 374 -14.78 7.52 -15.59
N LEU A 375 -15.45 8.66 -15.53
CA LEU A 375 -16.45 9.12 -16.52
C LEU A 375 -15.86 9.45 -17.91
N SER A 376 -14.53 9.50 -18.02
CA SER A 376 -13.78 9.73 -19.27
C SER A 376 -13.13 8.46 -19.83
N SER A 377 -13.10 7.38 -19.04
CA SER A 377 -12.38 6.15 -19.34
C SER A 377 -12.91 5.44 -20.58
N ALA A 378 -11.99 4.82 -21.34
CA ALA A 378 -12.33 4.06 -22.54
C ALA A 378 -13.16 2.81 -22.20
N SER A 379 -12.87 2.11 -21.09
CA SER A 379 -13.63 0.95 -20.61
C SER A 379 -15.12 1.19 -20.47
N ILE A 380 -15.57 2.42 -20.23
CA ILE A 380 -17.00 2.70 -20.02
C ILE A 380 -17.64 3.51 -21.14
N ARG A 381 -16.92 3.80 -22.25
CA ARG A 381 -17.49 4.56 -23.38
C ARG A 381 -18.69 3.90 -24.03
N HIS A 382 -18.79 2.57 -23.91
CA HIS A 382 -19.93 1.80 -24.40
C HIS A 382 -21.19 1.98 -23.54
N LEU A 383 -21.06 2.52 -22.33
CA LEU A 383 -22.18 2.87 -21.46
C LEU A 383 -22.54 4.35 -21.66
N PRO A 384 -23.73 4.66 -22.20
CA PRO A 384 -24.18 6.04 -22.32
C PRO A 384 -24.14 6.74 -20.97
N ARG A 385 -23.64 7.98 -20.92
CA ARG A 385 -23.65 8.79 -19.69
C ARG A 385 -25.05 8.91 -19.08
N ALA A 386 -26.09 8.91 -19.92
CA ALA A 386 -27.47 8.89 -19.47
C ALA A 386 -27.83 7.62 -18.67
N GLN A 387 -27.26 6.46 -18.99
CA GLN A 387 -27.46 5.22 -18.24
C GLN A 387 -26.72 5.26 -16.90
N ILE A 388 -25.45 5.69 -16.91
CA ILE A 388 -24.67 5.88 -15.67
C ILE A 388 -25.36 6.88 -14.75
N LYS A 389 -25.81 8.00 -15.32
CA LYS A 389 -26.60 9.01 -14.62
C LYS A 389 -27.89 8.40 -14.09
N ALA A 390 -28.65 7.63 -14.88
CA ALA A 390 -29.88 6.99 -14.44
C ALA A 390 -29.68 6.02 -13.26
N VAL A 391 -28.58 5.25 -13.22
CA VAL A 391 -28.27 4.34 -12.11
C VAL A 391 -27.89 5.12 -10.86
N LEU A 392 -27.02 6.12 -11.02
CA LEU A 392 -26.65 7.02 -9.93
C LEU A 392 -27.86 7.84 -9.46
N GLN A 393 -28.84 8.09 -10.35
CA GLN A 393 -30.07 8.83 -10.15
C GLN A 393 -31.17 8.03 -9.42
N ASN A 394 -31.16 6.70 -9.50
CA ASN A 394 -32.16 5.87 -8.84
C ASN A 394 -31.60 4.49 -8.48
N PRO A 395 -30.73 4.40 -7.44
CA PRO A 395 -30.15 3.15 -6.97
C PRO A 395 -31.20 2.11 -6.56
N ASP A 396 -32.40 2.58 -6.21
CA ASP A 396 -33.51 1.79 -5.66
C ASP A 396 -34.27 0.99 -6.73
N SER A 397 -34.30 1.47 -7.98
CA SER A 397 -35.30 1.01 -8.97
C SER A 397 -34.92 -0.21 -9.82
N ASP A 398 -33.63 -0.54 -9.98
CA ASP A 398 -33.23 -1.62 -10.91
C ASP A 398 -31.90 -2.29 -10.49
N LEU A 399 -31.98 -3.53 -10.00
CA LEU A 399 -30.80 -4.33 -9.61
C LEU A 399 -29.88 -4.61 -10.80
N ALA A 400 -30.43 -4.83 -12.00
CA ALA A 400 -29.65 -5.12 -13.20
C ALA A 400 -28.82 -3.90 -13.63
N ARG A 401 -29.40 -2.70 -13.53
CA ARG A 401 -28.67 -1.44 -13.80
C ARG A 401 -27.55 -1.19 -12.80
N LEU A 402 -27.79 -1.44 -11.51
CA LEU A 402 -26.76 -1.33 -10.49
C LEU A 402 -25.61 -2.31 -10.76
N GLU A 403 -25.91 -3.54 -11.15
CA GLU A 403 -24.90 -4.54 -11.52
C GLU A 403 -24.05 -4.11 -12.72
N ILE A 404 -24.66 -3.50 -13.75
CA ILE A 404 -23.92 -2.93 -14.90
C ILE A 404 -22.93 -1.86 -14.44
N LEU A 405 -23.34 -0.93 -13.57
CA LEU A 405 -22.46 0.11 -13.04
C LEU A 405 -21.33 -0.48 -12.17
N ILE A 406 -21.66 -1.46 -11.32
CA ILE A 406 -20.68 -2.17 -10.48
C ILE A 406 -19.63 -2.86 -11.35
N SER A 407 -20.06 -3.51 -12.44
CA SER A 407 -19.17 -4.14 -13.43
C SER A 407 -18.31 -3.11 -14.16
N ALA A 408 -18.90 -1.99 -14.57
CA ALA A 408 -18.18 -0.89 -15.23
C ALA A 408 -17.07 -0.30 -14.35
N LEU A 409 -17.35 -0.11 -13.06
CA LEU A 409 -16.37 0.33 -12.07
C LEU A 409 -15.19 -0.66 -11.97
N ASP A 410 -15.49 -1.96 -11.97
CA ASP A 410 -14.45 -2.98 -11.94
C ASP A 410 -13.59 -2.96 -13.21
N SER A 411 -14.22 -2.91 -14.39
CA SER A 411 -13.51 -2.82 -15.67
C SER A 411 -12.60 -1.59 -15.73
N TYR A 412 -13.07 -0.44 -15.23
CA TYR A 412 -12.25 0.76 -15.11
C TYR A 412 -11.01 0.53 -14.23
N TYR A 413 -11.17 -0.11 -13.07
CA TYR A 413 -10.02 -0.40 -12.20
C TYR A 413 -8.96 -1.26 -12.88
N TYR A 414 -9.35 -2.39 -13.46
CA TYR A 414 -8.37 -3.29 -14.05
C TYR A 414 -7.70 -2.67 -15.28
N GLU A 415 -8.42 -1.84 -16.05
CA GLU A 415 -7.82 -1.05 -17.14
C GLU A 415 -6.83 -0.02 -16.61
N ALA A 416 -7.22 0.80 -15.63
CA ALA A 416 -6.39 1.85 -15.06
C ALA A 416 -5.13 1.27 -14.38
N ALA A 417 -5.30 0.22 -13.57
CA ALA A 417 -4.20 -0.47 -12.90
C ALA A 417 -3.24 -1.11 -13.92
N SER A 418 -3.76 -1.79 -14.94
CA SER A 418 -2.94 -2.39 -16.00
C SER A 418 -2.17 -1.33 -16.80
N SER A 419 -2.82 -0.23 -17.16
CA SER A 419 -2.22 0.86 -17.94
C SER A 419 -1.17 1.64 -17.16
N SER A 420 -1.26 1.63 -15.82
CA SER A 420 -0.26 2.27 -14.96
C SER A 420 1.09 1.54 -14.92
N VAL A 421 1.12 0.24 -15.27
CA VAL A 421 2.35 -0.56 -15.22
C VAL A 421 3.23 -0.24 -16.43
N GLN A 422 4.33 0.47 -16.19
CA GLN A 422 5.22 0.91 -17.27
C GLN A 422 6.00 -0.27 -17.90
N PRO A 423 5.99 -0.39 -19.25
CA PRO A 423 6.85 -1.34 -19.95
C PRO A 423 8.33 -1.06 -19.64
N GLY A 424 9.07 -2.09 -19.20
CA GLY A 424 10.50 -1.97 -18.87
C GLY A 424 10.83 -1.79 -17.39
N GLU A 425 9.84 -1.63 -16.50
CA GLU A 425 10.08 -1.76 -15.06
C GLU A 425 10.48 -3.20 -14.69
N ARG A 426 11.46 -3.34 -13.79
CA ARG A 426 11.80 -4.65 -13.20
C ARG A 426 10.56 -5.16 -12.46
N ASP A 427 10.15 -6.38 -12.76
CA ASP A 427 8.95 -7.05 -12.26
C ASP A 427 7.61 -6.51 -12.79
N ALA A 428 7.60 -5.66 -13.83
CA ALA A 428 6.36 -5.26 -14.52
C ALA A 428 5.53 -6.48 -14.93
N ALA A 429 6.16 -7.50 -15.51
CA ALA A 429 5.49 -8.75 -15.87
C ALA A 429 4.91 -9.50 -14.66
N ILE A 430 5.57 -9.45 -13.50
CA ILE A 430 5.10 -10.11 -12.27
C ILE A 430 3.86 -9.37 -11.73
N ILE A 431 3.91 -8.03 -11.71
CA ILE A 431 2.80 -7.18 -11.27
C ILE A 431 1.61 -7.32 -12.22
N MET A 432 1.85 -7.28 -13.53
CA MET A 432 0.81 -7.53 -14.53
C MET A 432 0.17 -8.91 -14.36
N ASN A 433 0.97 -9.93 -14.10
CA ASN A 433 0.44 -11.28 -13.86
C ASN A 433 -0.38 -11.36 -12.56
N LEU A 434 -0.06 -10.57 -11.53
CA LEU A 434 -0.87 -10.47 -10.32
C LEU A 434 -2.24 -9.84 -10.63
N LEU A 435 -2.25 -8.71 -11.35
CA LEU A 435 -3.49 -8.05 -11.79
C LEU A 435 -4.35 -8.97 -12.66
N ARG A 436 -3.74 -9.61 -13.65
CA ARG A 436 -4.41 -10.57 -14.53
C ARG A 436 -5.06 -11.72 -13.76
N SER A 437 -4.37 -12.25 -12.76
CA SER A 437 -4.93 -13.29 -11.90
C SER A 437 -6.08 -12.79 -11.03
N GLU A 438 -6.04 -11.54 -10.57
CA GLU A 438 -7.15 -10.93 -9.85
C GLU A 438 -8.38 -10.78 -10.75
N THR A 439 -8.18 -10.33 -12.01
CA THR A 439 -9.23 -10.31 -13.05
C THR A 439 -9.81 -11.70 -13.30
N ASP A 440 -8.94 -12.71 -13.46
CA ASP A 440 -9.35 -14.10 -13.72
C ASP A 440 -10.17 -14.68 -12.55
N ALA A 441 -9.74 -14.46 -11.31
CA ALA A 441 -10.46 -14.92 -10.12
C ALA A 441 -11.84 -14.26 -10.04
N LYS A 442 -11.92 -12.95 -10.33
CA LYS A 442 -13.17 -12.22 -10.39
C LYS A 442 -14.10 -12.75 -11.48
N ASN A 443 -13.58 -13.02 -12.67
CA ASN A 443 -14.35 -13.59 -13.78
C ASN A 443 -14.85 -14.98 -13.43
N ALA A 444 -14.02 -15.83 -12.83
CA ALA A 444 -14.40 -17.15 -12.37
C ALA A 444 -15.57 -17.09 -11.37
N ILE A 445 -15.46 -16.28 -10.31
CA ILE A 445 -16.52 -16.12 -9.30
C ILE A 445 -17.79 -15.52 -9.91
N THR A 446 -17.65 -14.51 -10.78
CA THR A 446 -18.78 -13.89 -11.47
C THR A 446 -19.51 -14.90 -12.36
N ALA A 447 -18.77 -15.71 -13.12
CA ALA A 447 -19.32 -16.78 -13.93
C ALA A 447 -20.04 -17.82 -13.08
N MET A 448 -19.43 -18.29 -11.98
CA MET A 448 -20.05 -19.24 -11.06
C MET A 448 -21.36 -18.70 -10.47
N ARG A 449 -21.35 -17.45 -10.00
CA ARG A 449 -22.51 -16.78 -9.40
C ARG A 449 -23.65 -16.64 -10.40
N LEU A 450 -23.37 -16.11 -11.59
CA LEU A 450 -24.38 -15.90 -12.63
C LEU A 450 -24.88 -17.22 -13.20
N LYS A 451 -24.00 -18.22 -13.35
CA LYS A 451 -24.40 -19.56 -13.78
C LYS A 451 -25.37 -20.21 -12.79
N ARG A 452 -25.09 -20.09 -11.49
CA ARG A 452 -25.99 -20.55 -10.43
C ARG A 452 -27.34 -19.80 -10.46
N ALA A 453 -27.33 -18.52 -10.80
CA ALA A 453 -28.55 -17.73 -10.95
C ALA A 453 -29.32 -18.02 -12.26
N GLY A 454 -28.85 -18.95 -13.09
CA GLY A 454 -29.52 -19.31 -14.35
C GLY A 454 -29.29 -18.32 -15.50
N ALA A 455 -28.31 -17.43 -15.39
CA ALA A 455 -27.99 -16.48 -16.45
C ALA A 455 -27.52 -17.19 -17.73
N ASP A 456 -27.86 -16.60 -18.88
CA ASP A 456 -27.44 -17.10 -20.18
C ASP A 456 -25.97 -16.76 -20.50
N ARG A 457 -25.42 -17.41 -21.52
CA ARG A 457 -24.01 -17.20 -21.94
C ARG A 457 -23.72 -15.74 -22.26
N LYS A 458 -24.67 -15.02 -22.87
CA LYS A 458 -24.50 -13.62 -23.28
C LYS A 458 -24.35 -12.71 -22.06
N THR A 459 -25.22 -12.87 -21.07
CA THR A 459 -25.18 -12.08 -19.82
C THR A 459 -23.91 -12.36 -19.02
N ILE A 460 -23.50 -13.63 -18.93
CA ILE A 460 -22.26 -14.02 -18.26
C ILE A 460 -21.05 -13.35 -18.94
N MET A 461 -20.94 -13.45 -20.26
CA MET A 461 -19.84 -12.84 -21.03
C MET A 461 -19.81 -11.32 -20.87
N ALA A 462 -20.97 -10.66 -20.88
CA ALA A 462 -21.05 -9.21 -20.72
C ALA A 462 -20.68 -8.72 -19.31
N SER A 463 -20.69 -9.61 -18.31
CA SER A 463 -20.33 -9.31 -16.92
C SER A 463 -18.88 -9.63 -16.57
N MET A 464 -18.13 -10.24 -17.49
CA MET A 464 -16.71 -10.54 -17.31
C MET A 464 -15.86 -9.33 -17.67
N VAL A 465 -14.76 -9.17 -16.95
CA VAL A 465 -13.77 -8.12 -17.17
C VAL A 465 -12.66 -8.61 -18.10
N ASP A 466 -12.29 -7.80 -19.08
CA ASP A 466 -11.19 -8.11 -20.00
C ASP A 466 -9.81 -7.95 -19.35
N GLY A 467 -8.78 -8.48 -20.01
CA GLY A 467 -7.38 -8.24 -19.64
C GLY A 467 -6.81 -9.20 -18.59
N GLY A 468 -7.47 -10.33 -18.33
CA GLY A 468 -6.95 -11.45 -17.51
C GLY A 468 -5.95 -12.36 -18.25
N ASN A 469 -5.58 -13.51 -17.65
CA ASN A 469 -4.80 -14.56 -18.33
C ASN A 469 -5.70 -15.54 -19.08
N PHE A 470 -6.98 -15.66 -18.71
CA PHE A 470 -7.92 -16.46 -19.49
C PHE A 470 -8.07 -15.90 -20.89
N THR A 471 -7.87 -16.76 -21.88
CA THR A 471 -8.17 -16.40 -23.27
C THR A 471 -9.68 -16.20 -23.46
N LYS A 472 -10.06 -15.42 -24.48
CA LYS A 472 -11.48 -15.25 -24.85
C LYS A 472 -12.20 -16.59 -25.05
N ILE A 473 -11.52 -17.58 -25.64
CA ILE A 473 -12.06 -18.93 -25.83
C ILE A 473 -12.34 -19.62 -24.48
N GLN A 474 -11.46 -19.46 -23.48
CA GLN A 474 -11.67 -20.02 -22.15
C GLN A 474 -12.83 -19.33 -21.42
N LEU A 475 -12.93 -18.00 -21.50
CA LEU A 475 -14.07 -17.24 -20.97
C LEU A 475 -15.39 -17.70 -21.60
N GLU A 476 -15.40 -17.84 -22.93
CA GLU A 476 -16.55 -18.33 -23.69
C GLU A 476 -16.97 -19.75 -23.31
N LYS A 477 -15.99 -20.64 -23.07
CA LYS A 477 -16.27 -22.00 -22.57
C LYS A 477 -16.86 -21.97 -21.17
N MET A 478 -16.32 -21.16 -20.26
CA MET A 478 -16.88 -21.00 -18.90
C MET A 478 -18.30 -20.45 -18.92
N ALA A 479 -18.57 -19.45 -19.76
CA ALA A 479 -19.91 -18.89 -19.92
C ALA A 479 -20.89 -19.89 -20.59
N GLY A 480 -20.37 -20.81 -21.41
CA GLY A 480 -21.14 -21.86 -22.08
C GLY A 480 -21.33 -23.14 -21.26
N SER A 481 -20.62 -23.32 -20.14
CA SER A 481 -20.72 -24.51 -19.29
C SER A 481 -22.15 -24.75 -18.84
N LYS A 482 -22.61 -25.99 -18.80
CA LYS A 482 -23.99 -26.36 -18.44
C LYS A 482 -24.22 -26.37 -16.93
N SER A 483 -23.19 -26.70 -16.15
CA SER A 483 -23.24 -26.76 -14.70
C SER A 483 -21.97 -26.20 -14.07
N LEU A 484 -21.98 -26.04 -12.74
CA LEU A 484 -20.81 -25.58 -12.00
C LEU A 484 -19.69 -26.63 -12.00
N GLU A 485 -20.03 -27.91 -12.02
CA GLU A 485 -19.08 -29.03 -12.09
C GLU A 485 -18.26 -28.98 -13.39
N GLU A 486 -18.84 -28.49 -14.49
CA GLU A 486 -18.13 -28.26 -15.75
C GLU A 486 -17.28 -26.98 -15.73
N LEU A 487 -17.76 -25.94 -15.03
CA LEU A 487 -17.12 -24.62 -14.96
C LEU A 487 -15.89 -24.62 -14.04
N VAL A 488 -15.96 -25.25 -12.87
CA VAL A 488 -14.90 -25.23 -11.84
C VAL A 488 -13.53 -25.71 -12.36
N PRO A 489 -13.41 -26.80 -13.13
CA PRO A 489 -12.13 -27.21 -13.71
C PRO A 489 -11.54 -26.18 -14.68
N LEU A 490 -12.38 -25.48 -15.46
CA LEU A 490 -11.93 -24.42 -16.36
C LEU A 490 -11.42 -23.22 -15.55
N ALA A 491 -12.18 -22.79 -14.55
CA ALA A 491 -11.88 -21.64 -13.70
C ALA A 491 -10.68 -21.86 -12.77
N SER A 492 -10.41 -23.08 -12.35
CA SER A 492 -9.29 -23.41 -11.45
C SER A 492 -7.97 -23.63 -12.18
N SER A 493 -8.00 -23.88 -13.50
CA SER A 493 -6.84 -24.31 -14.30
C SER A 493 -5.56 -23.47 -14.10
N PHE A 494 -5.67 -22.15 -14.05
CA PHE A 494 -4.54 -21.24 -13.84
C PHE A 494 -4.08 -21.08 -12.38
N PHE A 495 -4.89 -21.49 -11.41
CA PHE A 495 -4.66 -21.30 -9.98
C PHE A 495 -4.15 -22.57 -9.28
N ILE A 496 -4.24 -23.72 -9.95
CA ILE A 496 -3.75 -25.00 -9.42
C ILE A 496 -2.26 -24.93 -9.07
N SER A 497 -1.46 -24.11 -9.75
CA SER A 497 -0.03 -23.96 -9.44
C SER A 497 0.23 -23.26 -8.09
N GLU A 498 -0.75 -22.56 -7.54
CA GLU A 498 -0.68 -21.82 -6.28
C GLU A 498 -1.16 -22.66 -5.09
N THR A 499 -2.31 -23.31 -5.27
CA THR A 499 -3.05 -23.98 -4.20
C THR A 499 -3.03 -25.50 -4.29
N GLY A 500 -2.79 -26.04 -5.48
CA GLY A 500 -2.92 -27.47 -5.77
C GLY A 500 -4.36 -27.86 -6.09
N LYS A 501 -4.52 -28.98 -6.81
CA LYS A 501 -5.85 -29.49 -7.22
C LYS A 501 -6.75 -29.85 -6.04
N ALA A 502 -6.16 -30.27 -4.92
CA ALA A 502 -6.89 -30.74 -3.74
C ALA A 502 -7.74 -29.65 -3.08
N GLU A 503 -7.27 -28.40 -3.04
CA GLU A 503 -8.00 -27.28 -2.42
C GLU A 503 -9.30 -26.96 -3.19
N PHE A 504 -9.24 -26.91 -4.52
CA PHE A 504 -10.42 -26.72 -5.35
C PHE A 504 -11.39 -27.90 -5.26
N ALA A 505 -10.88 -29.14 -5.17
CA ALA A 505 -11.71 -30.32 -4.97
C ALA A 505 -12.40 -30.31 -3.59
N ALA A 506 -11.71 -29.86 -2.53
CA ALA A 506 -12.29 -29.70 -1.21
C ALA A 506 -13.37 -28.61 -1.20
N ALA A 507 -13.14 -27.48 -1.87
CA ALA A 507 -14.15 -26.44 -2.04
C ALA A 507 -15.38 -26.95 -2.80
N GLU A 508 -15.18 -27.76 -3.84
CA GLU A 508 -16.28 -28.38 -4.58
C GLU A 508 -17.09 -29.36 -3.71
N GLN A 509 -16.43 -30.19 -2.89
CA GLN A 509 -17.12 -31.08 -1.96
C GLN A 509 -17.96 -30.30 -0.93
N LYS A 510 -17.40 -29.23 -0.36
CA LYS A 510 -18.13 -28.37 0.58
C LYS A 510 -19.31 -27.67 -0.11
N TYR A 511 -19.11 -27.18 -1.33
CA TYR A 511 -20.19 -26.60 -2.14
C TYR A 511 -21.32 -27.61 -2.39
N LYS A 512 -21.02 -28.88 -2.70
CA LYS A 512 -22.04 -29.91 -2.85
C LYS A 512 -22.84 -30.16 -1.56
N SER A 513 -22.25 -29.89 -0.40
CA SER A 513 -22.92 -30.08 0.90
C SER A 513 -23.84 -28.93 1.32
N ASP A 514 -23.44 -27.66 1.10
CA ASP A 514 -24.17 -26.49 1.61
C ASP A 514 -24.54 -25.45 0.54
N GLY A 515 -24.16 -25.67 -0.71
CA GLY A 515 -24.44 -24.80 -1.85
C GLY A 515 -23.77 -23.42 -1.75
N LYS A 516 -22.75 -23.20 -0.93
CA LYS A 516 -22.14 -21.86 -0.76
C LYS A 516 -20.94 -21.64 -1.68
N LEU A 517 -20.97 -20.58 -2.48
CA LEU A 517 -19.87 -20.23 -3.39
C LEU A 517 -18.64 -19.67 -2.66
N SER A 518 -18.79 -19.24 -1.40
CA SER A 518 -17.71 -18.72 -0.56
C SER A 518 -16.53 -19.70 -0.43
N HIS A 519 -16.77 -21.01 -0.53
CA HIS A 519 -15.71 -22.01 -0.53
C HIS A 519 -14.73 -21.83 -1.69
N PHE A 520 -15.21 -21.47 -2.88
CA PHE A 520 -14.36 -21.18 -4.03
C PHE A 520 -13.69 -19.81 -3.91
N GLU A 521 -14.41 -18.79 -3.42
CA GLU A 521 -13.87 -17.44 -3.20
C GLU A 521 -12.62 -17.50 -2.32
N VAL A 522 -12.69 -18.21 -1.19
CA VAL A 522 -11.56 -18.39 -0.28
C VAL A 522 -10.37 -19.06 -0.98
N VAL A 523 -10.58 -20.10 -1.80
CA VAL A 523 -9.48 -20.78 -2.50
C VAL A 523 -8.83 -19.86 -3.55
N PHE A 524 -9.61 -19.04 -4.27
CA PHE A 524 -9.06 -18.03 -5.17
C PHE A 524 -8.28 -16.95 -4.41
N GLU A 525 -8.81 -16.44 -3.29
CA GLU A 525 -8.12 -15.47 -2.43
C GLU A 525 -6.80 -16.03 -1.89
N ILE A 526 -6.78 -17.28 -1.39
CA ILE A 526 -5.54 -17.96 -0.97
C ILE A 526 -4.55 -18.05 -2.13
N SER A 527 -5.02 -18.34 -3.34
CA SER A 527 -4.16 -18.42 -4.53
C SER A 527 -3.50 -17.06 -4.83
N LEU A 528 -4.27 -15.98 -4.80
CA LEU A 528 -3.79 -14.61 -4.98
C LEU A 528 -2.84 -14.16 -3.87
N ALA A 529 -3.16 -14.50 -2.62
CA ALA A 529 -2.35 -14.15 -1.46
C ALA A 529 -1.00 -14.89 -1.47
N ARG A 530 -0.97 -16.18 -1.86
CA ARG A 530 0.27 -16.95 -2.07
C ARG A 530 1.11 -16.38 -3.20
N ARG A 531 0.46 -15.94 -4.28
CA ARG A 531 1.14 -15.27 -5.40
C ARG A 531 1.75 -13.94 -4.96
N SER A 532 1.02 -13.12 -4.20
CA SER A 532 1.49 -11.86 -3.61
C SER A 532 2.70 -12.08 -2.70
N LEU A 533 2.67 -13.13 -1.86
CA LEU A 533 3.81 -13.51 -1.02
C LEU A 533 5.04 -13.90 -1.84
N ARG A 534 4.88 -14.66 -2.93
CA ARG A 534 5.98 -14.99 -3.83
C ARG A 534 6.54 -13.75 -4.52
N THR A 535 5.67 -12.84 -4.98
CA THR A 535 6.06 -11.55 -5.54
C THR A 535 6.91 -10.76 -4.54
N LEU A 536 6.42 -10.59 -3.30
CA LEU A 536 7.19 -9.92 -2.24
C LEU A 536 8.57 -10.55 -1.99
N ARG A 537 8.64 -11.89 -1.96
CA ARG A 537 9.89 -12.62 -1.67
C ARG A 537 10.90 -12.51 -2.83
N ARG A 538 10.44 -12.74 -4.06
CA ARG A 538 11.27 -12.82 -5.28
C ARG A 538 11.66 -11.44 -5.83
N SER A 539 10.83 -10.44 -5.63
CA SER A 539 11.10 -9.08 -6.10
C SER A 539 12.27 -8.46 -5.33
N MET A 540 13.33 -8.14 -6.08
CA MET A 540 14.53 -7.46 -5.60
C MET A 540 14.71 -6.16 -6.35
N MET A 541 14.82 -5.06 -5.61
CA MET A 541 15.05 -3.71 -6.14
C MET A 541 14.01 -3.31 -7.21
N SER A 542 12.74 -3.54 -6.90
CA SER A 542 11.59 -3.33 -7.77
C SER A 542 10.34 -2.99 -6.97
N ILE A 543 9.37 -2.37 -7.65
CA ILE A 543 8.03 -2.09 -7.10
C ILE A 543 7.26 -3.37 -6.72
N GLY A 544 7.60 -4.53 -7.31
CA GLY A 544 6.94 -5.79 -7.01
C GLY A 544 6.95 -6.14 -5.52
N ALA A 545 8.04 -5.82 -4.80
CA ALA A 545 8.10 -6.03 -3.36
C ALA A 545 7.09 -5.17 -2.60
N ILE A 546 6.92 -3.91 -3.02
CA ILE A 546 6.01 -2.96 -2.40
C ILE A 546 4.56 -3.39 -2.63
N VAL A 547 4.21 -3.75 -3.87
CA VAL A 547 2.87 -4.25 -4.24
C VAL A 547 2.57 -5.56 -3.51
N GLY A 548 3.50 -6.51 -3.49
CA GLY A 548 3.31 -7.78 -2.78
C GLY A 548 3.04 -7.60 -1.28
N PHE A 549 3.65 -6.61 -0.64
CA PHE A 549 3.33 -6.27 0.75
C PHE A 549 1.98 -5.59 0.91
N LEU A 550 1.61 -4.66 0.00
CA LEU A 550 0.30 -4.00 0.04
C LEU A 550 -0.83 -5.03 0.03
N PHE A 551 -0.75 -6.04 -0.85
CA PHE A 551 -1.75 -7.09 -0.95
C PHE A 551 -1.80 -7.97 0.30
N LEU A 552 -0.66 -8.31 0.90
CA LEU A 552 -0.66 -9.04 2.18
C LEU A 552 -1.24 -8.23 3.33
N LYS A 553 -1.04 -6.92 3.33
CA LYS A 553 -1.63 -6.01 4.30
C LYS A 553 -3.15 -5.87 4.12
N GLU A 554 -3.62 -5.92 2.88
CA GLU A 554 -5.05 -6.01 2.54
C GLU A 554 -5.66 -7.32 3.05
N GLU A 555 -4.99 -8.45 2.87
CA GLU A 555 -5.45 -9.75 3.41
C GLU A 555 -5.52 -9.76 4.93
N GLU A 556 -4.57 -9.14 5.63
CA GLU A 556 -4.64 -8.98 7.08
C GLU A 556 -5.89 -8.19 7.51
N MET A 557 -6.14 -7.06 6.87
CA MET A 557 -7.35 -6.26 7.13
C MET A 557 -8.62 -7.10 6.89
N ASN A 558 -8.68 -7.81 5.76
CA ASN A 558 -9.82 -8.65 5.38
C ASN A 558 -10.04 -9.79 6.38
N ASN A 559 -8.97 -10.45 6.84
CA ASN A 559 -9.07 -11.50 7.85
C ASN A 559 -9.61 -10.97 9.18
N ILE A 560 -9.12 -9.84 9.67
CA ILE A 560 -9.62 -9.25 10.93
C ILE A 560 -11.10 -8.89 10.79
N ARG A 561 -11.52 -8.30 9.66
CA ARG A 561 -12.93 -7.99 9.36
C ARG A 561 -13.79 -9.26 9.33
N LYS A 562 -13.34 -10.31 8.66
CA LYS A 562 -14.04 -11.61 8.62
C LYS A 562 -14.23 -12.20 10.01
N ILE A 563 -13.23 -12.08 10.89
CA ILE A 563 -13.32 -12.55 12.28
C ILE A 563 -14.40 -11.78 13.05
N VAL A 564 -14.35 -10.45 13.07
CA VAL A 564 -15.30 -9.66 13.88
C VAL A 564 -16.72 -9.72 13.34
N ARG A 565 -16.91 -9.74 12.01
CA ARG A 565 -18.24 -9.95 11.40
C ARG A 565 -18.78 -11.33 11.67
N GLY A 566 -17.95 -12.36 11.53
CA GLY A 566 -18.35 -13.73 11.82
C GLY A 566 -18.81 -13.90 13.26
N LYS A 567 -18.08 -13.28 14.21
CA LYS A 567 -18.46 -13.26 15.63
C LYS A 567 -19.74 -12.47 15.88
N ALA A 568 -19.90 -11.29 15.28
CA ALA A 568 -21.11 -10.48 15.40
C ALA A 568 -22.35 -11.22 14.86
N LEU A 569 -22.18 -12.04 13.82
CA LEU A 569 -23.22 -12.89 13.24
C LEU A 569 -23.43 -14.23 13.99
N GLY A 570 -22.70 -14.46 15.09
CA GLY A 570 -22.80 -15.69 15.89
C GLY A 570 -22.29 -16.94 15.18
N LEU A 571 -21.41 -16.81 14.17
CA LEU A 571 -20.85 -17.95 13.48
C LEU A 571 -19.88 -18.73 14.38
N PRO A 572 -19.89 -20.08 14.36
CA PRO A 572 -18.89 -20.90 15.04
C PRO A 572 -17.48 -20.57 14.56
N ASN A 573 -16.49 -20.67 15.44
CA ASN A 573 -15.10 -20.34 15.11
C ASN A 573 -14.57 -21.20 13.95
N GLU A 574 -15.02 -22.45 13.83
CA GLU A 574 -14.67 -23.35 12.73
C GLU A 574 -15.13 -22.77 11.39
N ARG A 575 -16.35 -22.24 11.33
CA ARG A 575 -16.90 -21.60 10.12
C ARG A 575 -16.18 -20.30 9.78
N ILE A 576 -15.78 -19.54 10.79
CA ILE A 576 -14.99 -18.32 10.57
C ILE A 576 -13.60 -18.69 10.05
N ALA A 577 -12.95 -19.70 10.63
CA ALA A 577 -11.64 -20.20 10.20
C ALA A 577 -11.63 -20.61 8.72
N GLU A 578 -12.71 -21.25 8.24
CA GLU A 578 -12.87 -21.63 6.84
C GLU A 578 -12.86 -20.44 5.88
N MET A 579 -13.16 -19.22 6.34
CA MET A 579 -13.18 -18.00 5.52
C MET A 579 -11.84 -17.24 5.53
N LEU A 580 -10.92 -17.60 6.42
CA LEU A 580 -9.66 -16.87 6.60
C LEU A 580 -8.63 -17.25 5.54
N VAL A 581 -7.93 -16.23 5.04
CA VAL A 581 -6.88 -16.36 4.05
C VAL A 581 -5.53 -16.24 4.77
N LEU A 582 -5.02 -17.36 5.27
CA LEU A 582 -3.81 -17.38 6.07
C LEU A 582 -2.59 -17.73 5.21
N VAL A 583 -1.78 -16.72 4.90
CA VAL A 583 -0.50 -16.84 4.20
C VAL A 583 0.61 -16.25 5.05
N GLY A 584 1.31 -17.11 5.79
CA GLY A 584 2.45 -16.77 6.64
C GLY A 584 3.65 -17.65 6.34
#